data_AF-A0A174PPS4-F1
#
_entry.id   AF-A0A174PPS4-F1
#
_cell.length_a   1.000
_cell.length_b   1.000
_cell.length_c   1.000
_cell.angle_alpha   90.00
_cell.angle_beta   90.00
_cell.angle_gamma   90.00
#
_symmetry.space_group_name_H-M   'P 1'
#
loop_
_entity.id
_entity.type
_entity.pdbx_description
1 polymer ?
#
loop_
_entity_poly.entity_id
_entity_poly.type
_entity_poly.pdbx_seq_one_letter_code
_entity_poly.pdbx_strand_id
1 'polypeptide(L)'
;MNEIDLVLQKFPSINREDLLILASILLDYWDNKCPESLTSLRADVDKWCSNPLPFLYCSLKAHKAIVESEEFFNLLSKVENYEYINGNLRIMGLKVIGTDIKLDEYSEVIPDENTEFHNLGYPIYEEWWNY
;
A
#
# COMPACT_ATOMS: atom_id res chain seq x y z
N MET A 1 23.32 0.76 -3.97
CA MET A 1 22.59 0.20 -2.82
C MET A 1 21.12 0.37 -3.14
N ASN A 2 20.33 -0.71 -3.12
CA ASN A 2 18.89 -0.64 -3.37
C ASN A 2 18.22 0.11 -2.20
N GLU A 3 17.25 0.98 -2.44
CA GLU A 3 16.54 1.70 -1.34
C GLU A 3 15.90 0.71 -0.36
N ILE A 4 15.44 -0.45 -0.86
CA ILE A 4 14.93 -1.53 -0.03
C ILE A 4 16.00 -2.00 0.98
N ASP A 5 17.23 -2.24 0.52
CA ASP A 5 18.31 -2.69 1.40
C ASP A 5 18.68 -1.62 2.44
N LEU A 6 18.63 -0.34 2.05
CA LEU A 6 18.86 0.78 2.95
C LEU A 6 17.83 0.83 4.08
N VAL A 7 16.55 0.71 3.74
CA VAL A 7 15.47 0.68 4.74
C VAL A 7 15.62 -0.53 5.66
N LEU A 8 15.86 -1.73 5.11
CA LEU A 8 16.01 -2.96 5.90
C LEU A 8 17.25 -2.95 6.81
N GLN A 9 18.35 -2.34 6.36
CA GLN A 9 19.55 -2.17 7.18
C GLN A 9 19.30 -1.23 8.36
N LYS A 10 18.56 -0.14 8.13
CA LYS A 10 18.25 0.86 9.16
C LYS A 10 17.16 0.39 10.13
N PHE A 11 16.20 -0.38 9.64
CA PHE A 11 15.03 -0.85 10.37
C PHE A 11 14.94 -2.37 10.35
N PRO A 12 15.75 -3.08 11.15
CA PRO A 12 15.77 -4.54 11.16
C PRO A 12 14.48 -5.18 11.74
N SER A 13 13.55 -4.36 12.24
CA SER A 13 12.26 -4.80 12.78
C SER A 13 11.20 -5.10 11.72
N ILE A 14 11.45 -4.76 10.45
CA ILE A 14 10.55 -5.06 9.32
C ILE A 14 11.25 -6.01 8.36
N ASN A 15 10.49 -6.95 7.79
CA ASN A 15 10.99 -7.79 6.71
C ASN A 15 10.72 -7.12 5.34
N ARG A 16 11.26 -7.70 4.27
CA ARG A 16 11.12 -7.17 2.91
C ARG A 16 9.66 -7.13 2.45
N GLU A 17 8.87 -8.16 2.75
CA GLU A 17 7.49 -8.29 2.29
C GLU A 17 6.60 -7.21 2.93
N ASP A 18 6.64 -7.09 4.26
CA ASP A 18 5.91 -6.06 5.00
C ASP A 18 6.30 -4.65 4.55
N LEU A 19 7.58 -4.42 4.22
CA LEU A 19 8.05 -3.15 3.70
C LEU A 19 7.42 -2.80 2.35
N LEU A 20 7.30 -3.78 1.44
CA LEU A 20 6.71 -3.56 0.12
C LEU A 20 5.19 -3.42 0.22
N ILE A 21 4.55 -4.15 1.12
CA ILE A 21 3.12 -3.97 1.46
C ILE A 21 2.87 -2.53 1.96
N LEU A 22 3.70 -2.02 2.88
CA LEU A 22 3.58 -0.64 3.34
C LEU A 22 3.73 0.38 2.21
N ALA A 23 4.71 0.17 1.31
CA ALA A 23 4.90 1.04 0.16
C ALA A 23 3.69 1.00 -0.78
N SER A 24 3.19 -0.20 -1.10
CA SER A 24 2.02 -0.41 -1.96
C SER A 24 0.79 0.29 -1.40
N ILE A 25 0.47 0.05 -0.13
CA ILE A 25 -0.70 0.65 0.53
C ILE A 25 -0.60 2.17 0.46
N LEU A 26 0.56 2.73 0.81
CA LEU A 26 0.74 4.18 0.84
C LEU A 26 0.60 4.81 -0.55
N LEU A 27 1.15 4.17 -1.59
CA LEU A 27 0.99 4.64 -2.98
C LEU A 27 -0.47 4.59 -3.45
N ASP A 28 -1.25 3.58 -3.04
CA ASP A 28 -2.68 3.53 -3.35
C ASP A 28 -3.44 4.73 -2.78
N TYR A 29 -3.12 5.15 -1.55
CA TYR A 29 -3.72 6.35 -0.94
C TYR A 29 -3.35 7.65 -1.66
N TRP A 30 -2.27 7.66 -2.42
CA TRP A 30 -1.83 8.80 -3.22
C TRP A 30 -2.08 8.64 -4.72
N ASP A 31 -2.87 7.65 -5.17
CA ASP A 31 -3.08 7.36 -6.60
C ASP A 31 -1.75 7.21 -7.37
N ASN A 32 -0.78 6.48 -6.80
CA ASN A 32 0.60 6.34 -7.30
C ASN A 32 1.41 7.64 -7.42
N LYS A 33 0.93 8.76 -6.86
CA LYS A 33 1.69 10.01 -6.83
C LYS A 33 2.72 9.94 -5.71
N CYS A 34 3.96 10.26 -6.05
CA CYS A 34 4.99 10.48 -5.04
C CYS A 34 4.59 11.69 -4.16
N PRO A 35 4.74 11.61 -2.83
CA PRO A 35 4.59 12.78 -1.97
C PRO A 35 5.54 13.91 -2.42
N GLU A 36 5.08 15.15 -2.34
CA GLU A 36 5.86 16.32 -2.79
C GLU A 36 7.18 16.49 -2.03
N SER A 37 7.21 16.06 -0.76
CA SER A 37 8.38 16.14 0.10
C SER A 37 8.30 15.16 1.28
N LEU A 38 9.42 14.95 1.96
CA LEU A 38 9.47 14.22 3.24
C LEU A 38 8.56 14.87 4.31
N THR A 39 8.40 16.20 4.28
CA THR A 39 7.52 16.92 5.21
C THR A 39 6.05 16.64 4.92
N SER A 40 5.64 16.63 3.64
CA SER A 40 4.25 16.31 3.27
C SER A 40 3.91 14.85 3.58
N LEU A 41 4.85 13.93 3.32
CA LEU A 41 4.73 12.52 3.71
C LEU A 41 4.46 12.38 5.22
N ARG A 42 5.27 13.01 6.07
CA ARG A 42 5.09 12.97 7.53
C ARG A 42 3.74 13.53 7.97
N ALA A 43 3.32 14.66 7.39
CA ALA A 43 2.04 15.28 7.72
C ALA A 43 0.84 14.37 7.39
N ASP A 44 0.87 13.71 6.23
CA ASP A 44 -0.17 12.77 5.82
C ASP A 44 -0.17 11.50 6.70
N VAL A 45 1.01 10.94 7.01
CA VAL A 45 1.15 9.80 7.94
C VAL A 45 0.58 10.15 9.32
N ASP A 46 0.92 11.32 9.87
CA ASP A 46 0.40 11.82 11.15
C ASP A 46 -1.12 11.95 11.15
N LYS A 47 -1.67 12.51 10.07
CA LYS A 47 -3.11 12.66 9.86
C LYS A 47 -3.80 11.30 9.81
N TRP A 48 -3.26 10.34 9.06
CA TRP A 48 -3.83 8.99 8.94
C TRP A 48 -3.70 8.18 10.24
N CYS A 49 -2.59 8.33 10.97
CA CYS A 49 -2.42 7.76 12.31
C CYS A 49 -3.34 8.39 13.36
N SER A 50 -4.05 9.47 13.03
CA SER A 50 -5.03 10.12 13.91
C SER A 50 -6.47 9.77 13.56
N ASN A 51 -6.72 9.23 12.35
CA ASN A 51 -8.05 8.84 11.88
C ASN A 51 -8.27 7.31 12.01
N PRO A 52 -9.46 6.85 12.44
CA PRO A 52 -9.74 5.43 12.65
C PRO A 52 -10.02 4.67 11.33
N LEU A 53 -9.17 4.80 10.31
CA LEU A 53 -9.23 3.94 9.12
C LEU A 53 -8.67 2.55 9.49
N PRO A 54 -9.47 1.48 9.57
CA PRO A 54 -9.12 0.28 10.35
C PRO A 54 -7.84 -0.44 9.90
N PHE A 55 -7.61 -0.53 8.58
CA PHE A 55 -6.53 -1.33 8.01
C PHE A 55 -5.21 -0.53 7.92
N LEU A 56 -5.25 0.68 7.37
CA LEU A 56 -4.09 1.56 7.24
C LEU A 56 -3.53 1.97 8.62
N TYR A 57 -4.41 2.23 9.59
CA TYR A 57 -4.04 2.76 10.90
C TYR A 57 -3.08 1.85 11.67
N CYS A 58 -3.38 0.54 11.75
CA CYS A 58 -2.61 -0.39 12.56
C CYS A 58 -1.17 -0.56 12.02
N SER A 59 -1.03 -0.71 10.70
CA SER A 59 0.26 -0.89 10.05
C SER A 59 1.11 0.40 10.08
N LEU A 60 0.52 1.55 9.78
CA LEU A 60 1.25 2.83 9.86
C LEU A 60 1.71 3.14 11.29
N LYS A 61 0.86 2.88 12.29
CA LYS A 61 1.24 3.11 13.69
C LYS A 61 2.36 2.19 14.16
N ALA A 62 2.33 0.91 13.76
CA ALA A 62 3.38 -0.05 14.10
C ALA A 62 4.72 0.29 13.41
N HIS A 63 4.67 0.85 12.20
CA HIS A 63 5.84 1.12 11.38
C HIS A 63 6.13 2.62 11.18
N LYS A 64 5.61 3.48 12.06
CA LYS A 64 5.65 4.95 11.91
C LYS A 64 7.06 5.48 11.63
N ALA A 65 8.04 5.06 12.43
CA ALA A 65 9.42 5.50 12.28
C ALA A 65 10.04 5.12 10.91
N ILE A 66 9.54 4.04 10.30
CA ILE A 66 9.97 3.56 8.98
C ILE A 66 9.34 4.44 7.90
N VAL A 67 8.02 4.61 7.94
CA VAL A 67 7.29 5.37 6.90
C VAL A 67 7.61 6.87 6.91
N GLU A 68 8.10 7.41 8.04
CA GLU A 68 8.54 8.81 8.16
C GLU A 68 10.03 9.03 7.87
N SER A 69 10.74 7.97 7.45
CA SER A 69 12.17 8.01 7.16
C SER A 69 12.48 8.53 5.75
N GLU A 70 13.68 9.09 5.60
CA GLU A 70 14.18 9.56 4.30
C GLU A 70 14.39 8.39 3.33
N GLU A 71 14.86 7.25 3.83
CA GLU A 71 15.09 6.05 3.02
C GLU A 71 13.77 5.50 2.47
N PHE A 72 12.70 5.51 3.27
CA PHE A 72 11.38 5.10 2.82
C PHE A 72 10.78 6.10 1.83
N PHE A 73 10.95 7.41 2.07
CA PHE A 73 10.57 8.44 1.09
C PHE A 73 11.29 8.25 -0.26
N ASN A 74 12.59 7.99 -0.24
CA ASN A 74 13.38 7.72 -1.44
C ASN A 74 12.91 6.45 -2.16
N LEU A 75 12.52 5.41 -1.41
CA LEU A 75 11.89 4.22 -1.98
C LEU A 75 10.60 4.60 -2.73
N LEU A 76 9.67 5.30 -2.08
CA LEU A 76 8.38 5.71 -2.68
C LEU A 76 8.58 6.49 -3.99
N SER A 77 9.61 7.34 -4.07
CA SER A 77 9.90 8.12 -5.29
C SER A 77 10.36 7.29 -6.50
N LYS A 78 10.62 6.00 -6.32
CA LYS A 78 11.18 5.09 -7.34
C LYS A 78 10.27 3.94 -7.72
N VAL A 79 9.14 3.79 -7.04
CA VAL A 79 8.24 2.66 -7.22
C VAL A 79 6.81 3.13 -7.51
N GLU A 80 6.07 2.31 -8.22
CA GLU A 80 4.66 2.52 -8.51
C GLU A 80 3.90 1.20 -8.39
N ASN A 81 2.65 1.28 -7.94
CA ASN A 81 1.73 0.16 -8.08
C ASN A 81 1.36 0.01 -9.55
N TYR A 82 1.27 -1.24 -9.99
CA TYR A 82 0.76 -1.58 -11.31
C TYR A 82 -0.42 -2.52 -11.17
N GLU A 83 -1.30 -2.42 -12.16
CA GLU A 83 -2.44 -3.29 -12.31
C GLU A 83 -2.52 -3.73 -13.77
N TYR A 84 -2.75 -5.02 -13.99
CA TYR A 84 -2.96 -5.60 -15.30
C TYR A 84 -4.08 -6.63 -15.24
N ILE A 85 -5.04 -6.51 -16.15
CA ILE A 85 -6.19 -7.41 -16.25
C ILE A 85 -6.07 -8.23 -17.53
N ASN A 86 -6.17 -9.56 -17.39
CA ASN A 86 -6.17 -10.51 -18.51
C ASN A 86 -7.32 -11.51 -18.34
N GLY A 87 -8.42 -11.27 -19.05
CA GLY A 87 -9.66 -12.01 -18.83
C GLY A 87 -10.14 -11.84 -17.40
N ASN A 88 -10.33 -12.96 -16.69
CA ASN A 88 -10.78 -12.99 -15.30
C ASN A 88 -9.61 -12.98 -14.30
N LEU A 89 -8.37 -12.77 -14.75
CA LEU A 89 -7.21 -12.67 -13.89
C LEU A 89 -6.80 -11.21 -13.74
N ARG A 90 -6.82 -10.71 -12.50
CA ARG A 90 -6.26 -9.42 -12.12
C ARG A 90 -4.90 -9.64 -11.48
N ILE A 91 -3.89 -8.96 -11.99
CA ILE A 91 -2.52 -9.00 -11.45
C ILE A 91 -2.21 -7.60 -10.96
N MET A 92 -1.75 -7.51 -9.72
CA MET A 92 -1.35 -6.27 -9.08
C MET A 92 0.00 -6.43 -8.43
N GLY A 93 0.69 -5.33 -8.16
CA GLY A 93 1.92 -5.38 -7.40
C GLY A 93 2.67 -4.07 -7.44
N LEU A 94 3.91 -4.13 -6.98
CA LEU A 94 4.81 -2.98 -6.90
C LEU A 94 5.97 -3.19 -7.88
N LYS A 95 6.28 -2.17 -8.68
CA LYS A 95 7.40 -2.20 -9.64
C LYS A 95 8.23 -0.93 -9.58
N VAL A 96 9.42 -0.95 -10.18
CA VAL A 96 10.26 0.24 -10.33
C VAL A 96 9.74 1.10 -11.48
N ILE A 97 9.54 2.40 -11.22
CA ILE A 97 8.99 3.37 -12.17
C ILE A 97 9.76 3.35 -13.49
N GLY A 98 9.04 3.34 -14.61
CA GLY A 98 9.62 3.40 -15.95
C GLY A 98 10.38 2.13 -16.37
N THR A 99 10.21 1.03 -15.63
CA THR A 99 10.82 -0.28 -15.94
C THR A 99 9.81 -1.42 -15.79
N ASP A 100 10.20 -2.62 -16.23
CA ASP A 100 9.47 -3.87 -16.00
C ASP A 100 9.95 -4.65 -14.76
N ILE A 101 10.78 -4.04 -13.91
CA ILE A 101 11.33 -4.69 -12.72
C ILE A 101 10.25 -4.76 -11.63
N LYS A 102 9.69 -5.95 -11.43
CA LYS A 102 8.70 -6.25 -10.38
C LYS A 102 9.39 -6.50 -9.05
N LEU A 103 8.93 -5.82 -8.00
CA LEU A 103 9.42 -5.95 -6.63
C LEU A 103 8.55 -6.90 -5.80
N ASP A 104 7.25 -6.87 -6.10
CA ASP A 104 6.22 -7.76 -5.56
C ASP A 104 5.10 -7.95 -6.62
N GLU A 105 4.41 -9.09 -6.55
CA GLU A 105 3.31 -9.44 -7.45
C GLU A 105 2.32 -10.36 -6.75
N TYR A 106 1.04 -10.03 -6.86
CA TYR A 106 -0.06 -10.87 -6.43
C TYR A 106 -1.15 -10.89 -7.49
N SER A 107 -1.92 -11.97 -7.52
CA SER A 107 -2.98 -12.15 -8.51
C SER A 107 -4.27 -12.59 -7.85
N GLU A 108 -5.39 -12.04 -8.29
CA GLU A 108 -6.74 -12.43 -7.89
C GLU A 108 -7.57 -12.82 -9.11
N VAL A 109 -8.46 -13.81 -8.93
CA VAL A 109 -9.44 -14.17 -9.95
C VAL A 109 -10.67 -13.28 -9.72
N ILE A 110 -11.01 -12.48 -10.72
CA ILE A 110 -12.26 -11.70 -10.76
C ILE A 110 -13.39 -12.69 -11.07
N PRO A 111 -14.35 -12.88 -10.15
CA PRO A 111 -15.50 -13.74 -10.42
C PRO A 111 -16.37 -13.12 -11.52
N ASP A 112 -16.85 -13.93 -12.47
CA ASP A 112 -17.85 -13.48 -13.44
C ASP A 112 -19.12 -13.03 -12.69
N GLU A 113 -19.66 -11.88 -13.07
CA GLU A 113 -20.86 -11.23 -12.45
C GLU A 113 -22.13 -12.11 -12.43
N ASN A 114 -22.10 -13.31 -13.01
CA ASN A 114 -23.17 -14.30 -12.93
C ASN A 114 -23.06 -15.27 -11.75
N THR A 115 -22.08 -15.09 -10.86
CA THR A 115 -22.05 -15.83 -9.61
C THR A 115 -22.93 -15.06 -8.62
N GLU A 116 -24.19 -15.46 -8.52
CA GLU A 116 -25.13 -15.04 -7.50
C GLU A 116 -24.37 -14.82 -6.17
N PHE A 117 -24.53 -13.63 -5.57
CA PHE A 117 -24.07 -13.33 -4.22
C PHE A 117 -24.70 -14.32 -3.24
N HIS A 118 -24.13 -15.52 -3.13
CA HIS A 118 -24.42 -16.44 -2.05
C HIS A 118 -23.68 -15.93 -0.83
N ASN A 119 -24.36 -15.04 -0.10
CA ASN A 119 -24.29 -14.83 1.34
C ASN A 119 -23.08 -15.51 2.01
N LEU A 120 -21.91 -14.89 1.92
CA LEU A 120 -20.84 -15.12 2.89
C LEU A 120 -21.15 -14.19 4.06
N GLY A 121 -21.63 -14.78 5.15
CA GLY A 121 -22.18 -14.11 6.33
C GLY A 121 -21.20 -13.23 7.09
N TYR A 122 -20.89 -12.06 6.53
CA TYR A 122 -20.39 -10.91 7.28
C TYR A 122 -21.52 -9.86 7.35
N PRO A 123 -21.85 -9.35 8.55
CA PRO A 123 -22.90 -8.35 8.70
C PRO A 123 -22.51 -7.09 7.96
N ILE A 124 -23.37 -6.69 7.03
CA ILE A 124 -23.33 -5.40 6.36
C ILE A 124 -23.60 -4.35 7.45
N TYR A 125 -22.60 -3.57 7.84
CA TYR A 125 -22.83 -2.36 8.62
C TYR A 125 -23.37 -1.27 7.68
N GLU A 126 -24.62 -1.40 7.25
CA GLU A 126 -25.41 -0.26 6.78
C GLU A 126 -25.78 0.58 8.02
N GLU A 127 -25.01 1.62 8.34
CA GLU A 127 -25.49 2.74 9.20
C GLU A 127 -24.47 3.89 9.39
N TRP A 128 -23.91 4.51 8.34
CA TRP A 128 -23.14 5.77 8.54
C TRP A 128 -23.28 6.83 7.43
N TRP A 129 -24.50 7.02 6.90
CA TRP A 129 -24.85 8.24 6.14
C TRP A 129 -26.10 8.91 6.68
N ASN A 130 -26.01 9.43 7.90
CA ASN A 130 -26.93 10.48 8.38
C ASN A 130 -26.13 11.52 9.17
N TYR A 131 -25.64 12.54 8.48
CA TYR A 131 -25.41 13.89 9.01
C TYR A 131 -25.62 14.91 7.90
#